data_AF-A0A1S3R169-F1
#
_entry.id   AF-A0A1S3R169-F1
#
_cell.length_a   1.000
_cell.length_b   1.000
_cell.length_c   1.000
_cell.angle_alpha   90.00
_cell.angle_beta   90.00
_cell.angle_gamma   90.00
#
_symmetry.space_group_name_H-M   'P 1'
#
loop_
_entity.id
_entity.type
_entity.pdbx_description
1 polymer ?
#
loop_
_entity_poly.entity_id
_entity_poly.type
_entity_poly.pdbx_seq_one_letter_code
_entity_poly.pdbx_strand_id
1 'polypeptide(L)'
;MVLLLLLCPQSLVTMVDKSEVVQKELVQKAKLAEQAERYDDMAASMKAVTEEGTQLSNEERNLLSVAYKNVVGARRSSWRVVSSIEQKTEGS
;
A
#
# COMPACT_ATOMS: atom_id res chain seq x y z
N MET A 1 -11.84 49.53 8.32
CA MET A 1 -10.63 49.26 9.12
C MET A 1 -11.10 48.91 10.52
N VAL A 2 -10.90 47.75 11.12
CA VAL A 2 -10.22 46.49 10.81
C VAL A 2 -10.87 45.48 11.77
N LEU A 3 -10.86 44.19 11.42
CA LEU A 3 -11.05 43.06 12.33
C LEU A 3 -12.50 42.62 12.63
N LEU A 4 -13.01 41.67 11.82
CA LEU A 4 -13.39 40.33 12.32
C LEU A 4 -13.81 39.34 11.21
N LEU A 5 -13.31 39.50 9.98
CA LEU A 5 -13.30 38.43 8.93
C LEU A 5 -12.35 37.25 9.28
N LEU A 6 -12.16 36.91 10.56
CA LEU A 6 -11.19 35.91 11.06
C LEU A 6 -11.86 34.70 11.71
N LEU A 7 -13.03 34.28 11.22
CA LEU A 7 -13.44 32.88 11.35
C LEU A 7 -12.59 32.06 10.37
N CYS A 8 -11.38 31.76 10.85
CA CYS A 8 -10.32 30.96 10.28
C CYS A 8 -10.80 29.91 9.26
N PRO A 9 -10.67 30.17 7.94
CA PRO A 9 -10.79 29.12 6.92
C PRO A 9 -9.57 28.18 6.92
N GLN A 10 -8.52 28.44 7.70
CA GLN A 10 -7.29 27.64 7.67
C GLN A 10 -7.44 26.26 8.32
N SER A 11 -8.35 26.05 9.28
CA SER A 11 -8.46 24.74 9.94
C SER A 11 -8.91 23.62 8.99
N LEU A 12 -9.84 23.93 8.07
CA LEU A 12 -10.31 22.97 7.06
C LEU A 12 -9.25 22.73 5.97
N VAL A 13 -8.47 23.76 5.60
CA VAL A 13 -7.37 23.64 4.62
C VAL A 13 -6.22 22.79 5.18
N THR A 14 -5.88 22.94 6.46
CA THR A 14 -4.80 22.13 7.08
C THR A 14 -5.14 20.65 7.25
N MET A 15 -6.42 20.29 7.40
CA MET A 15 -6.84 18.89 7.54
C MET A 15 -6.80 18.13 6.21
N VAL A 16 -7.18 18.79 5.11
CA VAL A 16 -7.11 18.21 3.76
C VAL A 16 -5.65 18.03 3.31
N ASP A 17 -4.78 18.99 3.65
CA ASP A 17 -3.34 18.93 3.33
C ASP A 17 -2.64 17.73 4.00
N LYS A 18 -3.03 17.39 5.24
CA LYS A 18 -2.35 16.35 6.02
C LYS A 18 -2.56 14.93 5.47
N SER A 19 -3.76 14.58 5.02
CA SER A 19 -4.04 13.25 4.44
C SER A 19 -3.32 13.10 3.09
N GLU A 20 -3.31 14.14 2.27
CA GLU A 20 -2.64 14.10 0.96
C GLU A 20 -1.11 13.93 1.09
N VAL A 21 -0.50 14.53 2.11
CA VAL A 21 0.93 14.36 2.41
C VAL A 21 1.23 12.93 2.88
N VAL A 22 0.44 12.37 3.81
CA VAL A 22 0.62 11.01 4.32
C VAL A 22 0.46 9.97 3.22
N GLN A 23 -0.54 10.13 2.35
CA GLN A 23 -0.73 9.27 1.18
C GLN A 23 0.51 9.27 0.28
N LYS A 24 1.03 10.45 -0.06
CA LYS A 24 2.23 10.58 -0.91
C LYS A 24 3.45 9.91 -0.27
N GLU A 25 3.65 10.05 1.03
CA GLU A 25 4.75 9.39 1.75
C GLU A 25 4.63 7.86 1.69
N LEU A 26 3.43 7.32 1.88
CA LEU A 26 3.16 5.87 1.81
C LEU A 26 3.40 5.32 0.39
N VAL A 27 2.99 6.05 -0.64
CA VAL A 27 3.24 5.68 -2.05
C VAL A 27 4.74 5.70 -2.36
N GLN A 28 5.48 6.71 -1.88
CA GLN A 28 6.94 6.75 -2.04
C GLN A 28 7.62 5.57 -1.35
N LYS A 29 7.19 5.24 -0.12
CA LYS A 29 7.68 4.06 0.61
C LYS A 29 7.39 2.76 -0.15
N ALA A 30 6.21 2.63 -0.76
CA ALA A 30 5.87 1.48 -1.58
C ALA A 30 6.78 1.35 -2.81
N LYS A 31 7.10 2.46 -3.50
CA LYS A 31 8.04 2.46 -4.63
C LYS A 31 9.47 2.05 -4.22
N LEU A 32 9.94 2.51 -3.07
CA LEU A 32 11.24 2.09 -2.53
C LEU A 32 11.23 0.59 -2.15
N ALA A 33 10.14 0.10 -1.57
CA ALA A 33 9.98 -1.31 -1.25
C ALA A 33 9.93 -2.18 -2.53
N GLU A 34 9.31 -1.71 -3.60
CA GLU A 34 9.32 -2.36 -4.92
C GLU A 34 10.74 -2.50 -5.48
N GLN A 35 11.55 -1.44 -5.42
CA GLN A 35 12.95 -1.46 -5.85
C GLN A 35 13.82 -2.42 -5.03
N ALA A 36 13.44 -2.67 -3.78
CA ALA A 36 14.12 -3.61 -2.89
C ALA A 36 13.51 -5.03 -2.92
N GLU A 37 12.54 -5.29 -3.81
CA GLU A 37 11.78 -6.55 -3.90
C GLU A 37 11.12 -6.98 -2.56
N ARG A 38 10.89 -6.02 -1.65
CA ARG A 38 10.24 -6.25 -0.35
C ARG A 38 8.72 -6.13 -0.49
N TYR A 39 8.11 -7.08 -1.19
CA TYR A 39 6.69 -6.99 -1.56
C TYR A 39 5.71 -7.04 -0.37
N ASP A 40 6.06 -7.69 0.76
CA ASP A 40 5.22 -7.64 1.96
C ASP A 40 5.17 -6.22 2.56
N ASP A 41 6.30 -5.50 2.59
CA ASP A 41 6.37 -4.10 3.03
C ASP A 41 5.63 -3.15 2.06
N MET A 42 5.76 -3.43 0.76
CA MET A 42 5.04 -2.72 -0.30
C MET A 42 3.52 -2.90 -0.11
N ALA A 43 3.07 -4.13 0.16
CA ALA A 43 1.65 -4.44 0.37
C ALA A 43 1.11 -3.78 1.64
N ALA A 44 1.89 -3.75 2.73
CA ALA A 44 1.51 -3.07 3.96
C ALA A 44 1.36 -1.55 3.74
N SER A 45 2.29 -0.93 3.01
CA SER A 45 2.25 0.51 2.71
C SER A 45 1.06 0.86 1.81
N MET A 46 0.83 0.06 0.75
CA MET A 46 -0.31 0.28 -0.15
C MET A 46 -1.66 -0.02 0.49
N LYS A 47 -1.72 -0.93 1.47
CA LYS A 47 -2.93 -1.15 2.30
C LYS A 47 -3.27 0.10 3.11
N ALA A 48 -2.29 0.72 3.75
CA ALA A 48 -2.50 1.96 4.49
C ALA A 48 -3.03 3.09 3.58
N VAL A 49 -2.55 3.17 2.34
CA VAL A 49 -3.08 4.12 1.33
C VAL A 49 -4.58 3.88 1.06
N THR A 50 -5.03 2.61 1.04
CA THR A 50 -6.46 2.29 0.84
C THR A 50 -7.33 2.58 2.06
N GLU A 51 -6.74 2.61 3.26
CA GLU A 51 -7.45 2.86 4.52
C GLU A 51 -7.76 4.35 4.74
N GLU A 52 -7.06 5.27 4.07
CA GLU A 52 -7.39 6.71 4.09
C GLU A 52 -8.73 7.04 3.40
N GLY A 53 -9.33 6.10 2.66
CA GLY A 53 -10.66 6.27 2.07
C GLY A 53 -10.72 7.22 0.86
N THR A 54 -9.56 7.69 0.38
CA THR A 54 -9.42 8.47 -0.85
C THR A 54 -9.41 7.57 -2.09
N GLN A 55 -9.90 8.10 -3.20
CA GLN A 55 -9.95 7.36 -4.46
C GLN A 55 -8.54 7.17 -5.01
N LEU A 56 -8.15 5.91 -5.27
CA LEU A 56 -6.85 5.58 -5.83
C LEU A 56 -6.72 6.00 -7.30
N SER A 57 -5.60 6.61 -7.63
CA SER A 57 -5.16 6.85 -9.00
C SER A 57 -4.85 5.53 -9.72
N ASN A 58 -4.68 5.60 -11.06
CA ASN A 58 -4.27 4.43 -11.84
C ASN A 58 -2.91 3.87 -11.39
N GLU A 59 -1.98 4.76 -11.05
CA GLU A 59 -0.63 4.37 -10.62
C GLU A 59 -0.68 3.64 -9.28
N GLU A 60 -1.42 4.17 -8.30
CA GLU A 60 -1.57 3.53 -6.98
C GLU A 60 -2.28 2.19 -7.07
N ARG A 61 -3.31 2.06 -7.91
CA ARG A 61 -3.95 0.75 -8.16
C ARG A 61 -3.00 -0.26 -8.78
N ASN A 62 -2.11 0.19 -9.67
CA ASN A 62 -1.08 -0.68 -10.23
C ASN A 62 -0.09 -1.12 -9.16
N LEU A 63 0.41 -0.20 -8.32
CA LEU A 63 1.31 -0.53 -7.20
C LEU A 63 0.66 -1.53 -6.23
N LEU A 64 -0.61 -1.32 -5.88
CA LEU A 64 -1.36 -2.26 -5.04
C LEU A 64 -1.44 -3.65 -5.68
N SER A 65 -1.70 -3.71 -6.99
CA SER A 65 -1.78 -4.96 -7.75
C SER A 65 -0.43 -5.68 -7.81
N VAL A 66 0.66 -4.95 -8.08
CA VAL A 66 2.02 -5.48 -8.12
C VAL A 66 2.41 -6.05 -6.75
N ALA A 67 2.16 -5.32 -5.67
CA ALA A 67 2.48 -5.75 -4.31
C ALA A 67 1.82 -7.10 -3.97
N TYR A 68 0.49 -7.17 -4.06
CA TYR A 68 -0.24 -8.37 -3.68
C TYR A 68 -0.02 -9.54 -4.64
N LYS A 69 0.13 -9.30 -5.95
CA LYS A 69 0.46 -10.35 -6.94
C LYS A 69 1.76 -11.06 -6.58
N ASN A 70 2.79 -10.31 -6.20
CA ASN A 70 4.09 -10.88 -5.85
C ASN A 70 4.06 -11.61 -4.51
N VAL A 71 3.45 -11.02 -3.48
CA VAL A 71 3.29 -11.68 -2.15
C VAL A 71 2.56 -13.02 -2.29
N VAL A 72 1.40 -13.02 -2.95
CA VAL A 72 0.60 -14.25 -3.14
C VAL A 72 1.31 -15.22 -4.09
N GLY A 73 2.00 -14.71 -5.11
CA GLY A 73 2.78 -15.51 -6.05
C GLY A 73 3.88 -16.32 -5.36
N ALA A 74 4.66 -15.67 -4.48
CA ALA A 74 5.68 -16.33 -3.68
C ALA A 74 5.07 -17.43 -2.79
N ARG A 75 4.00 -17.11 -2.05
CA ARG A 75 3.30 -18.08 -1.18
C ARG A 75 2.74 -19.28 -1.95
N ARG A 76 2.12 -19.06 -3.11
CA ARG A 76 1.65 -20.14 -3.99
C ARG A 76 2.78 -21.01 -4.51
N SER A 77 3.92 -20.41 -4.83
CA SER A 77 5.10 -21.16 -5.26
C SER A 77 5.61 -22.07 -4.14
N SER A 78 5.77 -21.52 -2.92
CA SER A 78 6.14 -22.28 -1.73
C SER A 78 5.15 -23.41 -1.45
N TRP A 79 3.85 -23.14 -1.52
CA TRP A 79 2.81 -24.14 -1.32
C TRP A 79 2.92 -25.31 -2.31
N ARG A 80 3.14 -25.03 -3.60
CA ARG A 80 3.33 -26.09 -4.61
C ARG A 80 4.54 -26.98 -4.27
N VAL A 81 5.63 -26.38 -3.81
CA VAL A 81 6.83 -27.15 -3.42
C VAL A 81 6.51 -28.06 -2.24
N VAL A 82 5.94 -27.51 -1.16
CA VAL A 82 5.58 -28.29 0.04
C VAL A 82 4.61 -29.43 -0.32
N SER A 83 3.53 -29.12 -1.04
CA SER A 83 2.56 -30.14 -1.46
C SER A 83 3.17 -31.22 -2.36
N SER A 84 4.13 -30.87 -3.23
CA SER A 84 4.84 -31.85 -4.05
C SER A 84 5.78 -32.75 -3.25
N ILE A 85 6.27 -32.29 -2.10
CA ILE A 85 7.11 -33.10 -1.20
C ILE A 85 6.22 -34.07 -0.43
N GLU A 86 5.10 -33.61 0.15
CA GLU A 86 4.13 -34.47 0.84
C GLU A 86 3.67 -35.62 -0.05
N GLN A 87 3.25 -35.33 -1.29
CA GLN A 87 2.79 -36.36 -2.24
C GLN A 87 3.87 -37.41 -2.55
N LYS A 88 5.16 -37.02 -2.55
CA LYS A 88 6.26 -37.97 -2.78
C LYS A 88 6.55 -38.82 -1.55
N THR A 89 6.38 -38.27 -0.36
CA THR A 89 6.63 -38.99 0.90
C THR A 89 5.48 -39.92 1.29
N GLU A 90 4.24 -39.60 0.93
CA GLU A 90 3.06 -40.46 1.23
C GLU A 90 2.92 -41.64 0.26
N GLY A 91 3.56 -41.57 -0.91
CA GLY A 91 3.54 -42.62 -1.93
C GLY A 91 4.65 -43.68 -1.80
N SER A 92 5.48 -43.62 -0.76
CA SER A 92 6.47 -44.65 -0.36
C SER A 92 6.05 -45.30 0.95
#